data_AF-A0A927HYJ0-F1
#
_entry.id   AF-A0A927HYJ0-F1
#
_cell.length_a   1.000
_cell.length_b   1.000
_cell.length_c   1.000
_cell.angle_alpha   90.00
_cell.angle_beta   90.00
_cell.angle_gamma   90.00
#
_symmetry.space_group_name_H-M   'P 1'
#
loop_
_entity.id
_entity.type
_entity.pdbx_description
1 polymer ?
#
loop_
_entity_poly.entity_id
_entity_poly.type
_entity_poly.pdbx_seq_one_letter_code
_entity_poly.pdbx_strand_id
1 'polypeptide(L)' 'MTATKTVPPAPATREEIAVLAKNAGLDLPPDLFEELVLAYGNIEPMLMRLRRGRDRADEPAHVFDPRKFMPHEQA' A
#
# COMPACT_ATOMS: atom_id res chain seq x y z
N MET A 1 -29.00 -9.60 10.93
CA MET A 1 -27.55 -9.44 10.65
C MET A 1 -27.26 -7.96 10.69
N THR A 2 -26.72 -7.47 11.81
CA THR A 2 -26.50 -6.03 12.04
C THR A 2 -25.17 -5.66 11.40
N ALA A 3 -25.21 -4.84 10.34
CA ALA A 3 -24.02 -4.34 9.69
C ALA A 3 -23.21 -3.50 10.68
N THR A 4 -22.01 -3.97 11.04
CA THR A 4 -21.03 -3.17 11.77
C THR A 4 -20.70 -1.95 10.92
N LYS A 5 -21.13 -0.77 11.37
CA LYS A 5 -20.73 0.53 10.83
C LYS A 5 -19.22 0.67 11.00
N THR A 6 -18.45 0.34 9.97
CA THR A 6 -17.02 0.57 9.94
C THR A 6 -16.79 2.08 9.96
N VAL A 7 -16.34 2.59 11.11
CA VAL A 7 -15.84 3.97 11.20
C VAL A 7 -14.61 4.04 10.29
N PRO A 8 -14.56 4.99 9.34
CA PRO A 8 -13.36 5.17 8.53
C PRO A 8 -12.17 5.44 9.46
N PRO A 9 -11.02 4.78 9.26
CA PRO A 9 -9.83 5.03 10.08
C PRO A 9 -9.47 6.52 10.02
N ALA A 10 -8.95 7.06 11.13
CA ALA A 10 -8.46 8.43 11.14
C ALA A 10 -7.35 8.61 10.09
N PRO A 11 -7.18 9.82 9.55
CA PRO A 11 -5.99 10.19 8.78
C PRO A 11 -4.72 9.80 9.54
N ALA A 12 -3.71 9.35 8.82
CA ALA A 12 -2.40 9.02 9.36
C ALA A 12 -1.76 10.28 9.93
N THR A 13 -1.13 10.13 11.10
CA THR A 13 -0.40 11.24 11.69
C THR A 13 0.95 11.46 11.00
N ARG A 14 1.55 12.63 11.24
CA ARG A 14 2.89 12.94 10.73
C ARG A 14 3.93 11.91 11.19
N GLU A 15 3.82 11.44 12.42
CA GLU A 15 4.70 10.43 13.01
C GLU A 15 4.53 9.07 12.34
N GLU A 16 3.29 8.68 12.01
CA GLU A 16 3.01 7.44 11.27
C GLU A 16 3.60 7.52 9.86
N ILE A 17 3.46 8.66 9.18
CA ILE A 17 4.08 8.90 7.86
C ILE A 17 5.61 8.83 7.95
N ALA A 18 6.22 9.37 9.01
CA ALA A 18 7.67 9.25 9.24
C ALA A 18 8.13 7.79 9.40
N VAL A 19 7.36 6.98 10.13
CA VAL A 19 7.63 5.55 10.29
C VAL A 19 7.50 4.81 8.95
N LEU A 20 6.47 5.13 8.16
CA LEU A 20 6.27 4.55 6.82
C LEU A 20 7.42 4.91 5.87
N ALA A 21 7.84 6.17 5.84
CA ALA A 21 8.97 6.62 5.03
C ALA A 21 10.25 5.86 5.39
N LYS A 22 10.54 5.72 6.69
CA LYS A 22 11.69 4.96 7.19
C LYS A 22 11.63 3.48 6.80
N ASN A 23 10.46 2.84 6.94
CA ASN A 23 10.28 1.43 6.56
C ASN A 23 10.41 1.22 5.04
N ALA A 24 10.11 2.23 4.24
CA ALA A 24 10.35 2.24 2.80
C ALA A 24 11.82 2.54 2.43
N GLY A 25 12.69 2.79 3.40
CA GLY A 25 14.09 3.15 3.17
C GLY A 25 14.27 4.57 2.62
N LEU A 26 13.28 5.44 2.80
CA LEU A 26 13.34 6.83 2.37
C LEU A 26 13.95 7.69 3.48
N ASP A 27 15.22 8.08 3.31
CA ASP A 27 15.87 9.10 4.12
C ASP A 27 15.67 10.47 3.45
N LEU A 28 14.59 11.15 3.82
CA LEU A 28 14.16 12.39 3.16
C LEU A 28 14.69 13.61 3.92
N PRO A 29 15.28 14.60 3.22
CA PRO A 29 15.46 15.94 3.75
C PRO A 29 14.12 16.51 4.27
N PRO A 30 14.15 17.41 5.28
CA PRO A 30 12.93 17.94 5.90
C PRO A 30 11.91 18.49 4.90
N ASP A 31 12.37 19.23 3.89
CA ASP A 31 11.48 19.84 2.89
C ASP A 31 10.74 18.76 2.06
N LEU A 32 11.43 17.70 1.66
CA LEU A 32 10.81 16.58 0.94
C LEU A 32 9.91 15.73 1.85
N PHE A 33 10.19 15.69 3.15
CA PHE A 33 9.31 15.03 4.11
C PHE A 33 7.99 15.81 4.26
N GLU A 34 8.02 17.14 4.31
CA GLU A 34 6.80 17.95 4.33
C GLU A 34 5.98 17.80 3.04
N GLU A 35 6.64 17.72 1.88
CA GLU A 35 5.97 17.39 0.62
C GLU A 35 5.30 16.01 0.68
N LEU A 36 5.97 15.01 1.26
CA LEU A 36 5.40 13.67 1.45
C LEU A 36 4.16 13.72 2.36
N VAL A 37 4.21 14.44 3.48
CA VAL A 37 3.08 14.58 4.41
C VAL A 37 1.86 15.18 3.70
N LEU A 38 2.06 16.26 2.94
CA LEU A 38 1.00 16.89 2.15
C LEU A 38 0.45 15.94 1.07
N ALA A 39 1.33 15.24 0.36
CA ALA A 39 0.94 14.30 -0.69
C ALA A 39 0.17 13.11 -0.13
N TYR A 40 0.58 12.58 1.02
CA TYR A 40 -0.04 11.42 1.65
C TYR A 40 -1.51 11.68 2.01
N GLY A 41 -1.83 12.89 2.48
CA GLY A 41 -3.22 13.30 2.76
C GLY A 41 -4.15 13.24 1.54
N ASN A 42 -3.62 13.37 0.31
CA ASN A 42 -4.42 13.21 -0.91
C ASN A 42 -4.67 11.74 -1.28
N ILE A 43 -3.83 10.82 -0.80
CA ILE A 43 -3.89 9.38 -1.10
C ILE A 43 -4.88 8.68 -0.17
N GLU A 44 -5.04 9.15 1.07
CA GLU A 44 -5.91 8.51 2.06
C GLU A 44 -7.38 8.35 1.63
N PRO A 45 -8.04 9.37 1.02
CA PRO A 45 -9.39 9.19 0.49
C PRO A 45 -9.45 8.16 -0.64
N MET A 46 -8.36 7.96 -1.38
CA MET A 46 -8.27 6.89 -2.37
C MET A 46 -8.17 5.53 -1.71
N LEU A 47 -7.30 5.38 -0.69
CA LEU A 47 -7.13 4.13 0.05
C LEU A 47 -8.41 3.70 0.78
N MET A 48 -9.20 4.65 1.29
CA MET A 48 -10.49 4.37 1.92
C MET A 48 -11.53 3.78 0.96
N ARG A 49 -11.44 4.12 -0.34
CA ARG A 49 -12.35 3.58 -1.37
C ARG A 49 -11.95 2.17 -1.81
N LEU A 50 -10.72 1.73 -1.53
CA LEU A 50 -10.28 0.38 -1.86
C LEU A 50 -10.98 -0.64 -0.96
N ARG A 51 -11.69 -1.59 -1.58
CA ARG A 51 -12.25 -2.75 -0.87
C ARG A 51 -11.12 -3.56 -0.24
N ARG A 52 -11.13 -3.66 1.10
CA ARG A 52 -10.14 -4.42 1.90
C ARG A 52 -10.51 -5.89 2.14
N GLY A 53 -11.78 -6.26 1.94
CA GLY A 53 -12.26 -7.64 1.98
C GLY A 53 -12.33 -8.25 0.58
N ARG A 54 -11.17 -8.39 -0.07
CA ARG A 54 -11.07 -9.16 -1.31
C ARG A 54 -11.01 -10.64 -0.98
N ASP A 55 -11.70 -11.46 -1.75
CA ASP A 55 -11.60 -12.90 -1.57
C ASP A 55 -10.18 -13.33 -1.95
N ARG A 56 -9.66 -14.40 -1.37
CA ARG A 56 -8.32 -14.91 -1.71
C ARG A 56 -8.20 -15.25 -3.20
N ALA A 57 -9.33 -15.54 -3.85
CA ALA A 57 -9.46 -15.76 -5.28
C ALA A 57 -9.39 -14.48 -6.13
N ASP A 58 -9.47 -13.28 -5.54
CA ASP A 58 -9.10 -12.02 -6.19
C ASP A 58 -7.56 -11.96 -6.24
N GLU A 59 -6.97 -12.86 -7.04
CA GLU A 59 -5.52 -12.96 -7.22
C GLU A 59 -4.94 -11.61 -7.66
N PRO A 60 -3.68 -11.29 -7.28
CA PRO A 60 -3.02 -10.10 -7.77
C PRO A 60 -3.03 -10.06 -9.30
N ALA A 61 -3.07 -8.86 -9.89
CA ALA A 61 -3.08 -8.67 -11.35
C ALA A 61 -1.97 -9.44 -12.08
N HIS A 62 -0.89 -9.77 -11.37
CA HIS A 62 0.14 -10.70 -11.81
C HIS A 62 0.40 -11.75 -10.73
N VAL A 63 0.27 -13.01 -11.11
CA VAL A 63 0.72 -14.15 -10.31
C VAL A 63 2.12 -14.54 -10.76
N PHE A 64 3.02 -14.72 -9.79
CA PHE A 64 4.36 -15.22 -10.05
C PHE A 64 4.29 -16.66 -10.57
N ASP A 65 4.77 -16.89 -11.79
CA ASP A 65 4.96 -18.24 -12.34
C ASP A 65 6.47 -18.54 -12.42
N PRO A 66 7.03 -19.34 -11.49
CA PRO A 66 8.46 -19.65 -11.47
C PRO A 66 8.92 -20.40 -12.74
N ARG A 67 8.02 -21.07 -13.46
CA ARG A 67 8.37 -21.86 -14.66
C ARG A 67 8.81 -20.97 -15.81
N LYS A 68 8.39 -19.69 -15.84
CA LYS A 68 8.84 -18.71 -16.84
C LYS A 68 10.32 -18.32 -16.69
N PHE A 69 10.94 -18.70 -15.57
CA PHE A 69 12.31 -18.32 -15.23
C PHE A 69 13.26 -19.52 -15.13
N MET A 70 12.77 -20.74 -15.41
CA MET A 70 13.61 -21.92 -15.49
C MET A 70 14.34 -21.95 -16.84
N PRO A 71 15.63 -22.32 -16.88
CA PRO A 71 16.35 -22.48 -18.14
C PRO A 71 15.61 -23.49 -19.03
N HIS A 72 15.42 -23.15 -20.31
CA HIS A 72 15.02 -24.16 -21.29
C HIS A 72 16.20 -25.10 -21.49
N GLU A 73 16.03 -26.39 -21.19
CA GLU A 73 16.94 -27.43 -21.70
C GLU A 73 16.90 -27.33 -23.24
N GLN A 74 17.95 -26.76 -23.82
CA GLN A 74 18.19 -26.86 -25.25
C GLN A 74 18.60 -28.31 -25.51
N ALA A 75 17.66 -29.09 -26.05
CA ALA A 75 17.90 -30.44 -26.56
C ALA A 75 18.68 -30.40 -27.88
#